data_AF-A0ABD6EJB0-F1
#
_entry.id   AF-A0ABD6EJB0-F1
#
_cell.length_a   1.000
_cell.length_b   1.000
_cell.length_c   1.000
_cell.angle_alpha   90.00
_cell.angle_beta   90.00
_cell.angle_gamma   90.00
#
_symmetry.space_group_name_H-M   'P 1'
#
loop_
_entity.id
_entity.type
_entity.pdbx_description
1 polymer ?
#
loop_
_entity_poly.entity_id
_entity_poly.type
_entity_poly.pdbx_seq_one_letter_code
_entity_poly.pdbx_strand_id
1 'polypeptide(L)'
;MFPLFHVNQLVDVSQAVSKLSVFDARLLRRIAHDVIANINTIEKWSKISSLTVAFAKLKLGHPGAWKVLCSWINANFKDAKVSDLSFAVSSCAVCNISDTIRPAAEHLAANVDVSEAPSAFVWLNTVYAIAVCRALIPKLAETVLRQEFIDQVLTNADLAKRVFLVSRIAQIQSTVECKFGDGYHGPHIKLKALLPPNKEMQKQALINQYGKIGAFDAEFFHSVLYKIAPVGTHAVEPGLTADGIFVNAIVKLDEKRHFVPVNAFTSHPSAPLAIVYLIRKHFVTTCEEEEPTRLLGSVDFGLRILRARGMEPVLFTETDMKSAKLLTQKIDVIKKKLYAASDVHGDLSIPT
;
A
#
# COMPACT_ATOMS: atom_id res chain seq x y z
N MET A 1 36.48 -5.57 -12.99
CA MET A 1 35.42 -4.55 -13.04
C MET A 1 34.63 -4.79 -14.32
N PHE A 2 33.35 -5.17 -14.24
CA PHE A 2 32.53 -5.42 -15.43
C PHE A 2 32.18 -4.10 -16.12
N PRO A 3 32.17 -4.02 -17.46
CA PRO A 3 31.84 -2.79 -18.19
C PRO A 3 30.39 -2.38 -17.91
N LEU A 4 30.16 -1.08 -17.68
CA LEU A 4 28.83 -0.50 -17.44
C LEU A 4 27.90 -0.83 -18.61
N PHE A 5 26.63 -1.12 -18.33
CA PHE A 5 25.64 -1.17 -19.39
C PHE A 5 25.46 0.22 -20.00
N HIS A 6 25.43 0.30 -21.32
CA HIS A 6 24.90 1.48 -22.00
C HIS A 6 23.40 1.63 -21.70
N VAL A 7 22.85 2.84 -21.76
CA VAL A 7 21.45 3.15 -21.40
C VAL A 7 20.44 2.19 -22.05
N ASN A 8 20.61 1.86 -23.34
CA ASN A 8 19.70 0.94 -24.02
C ASN A 8 19.76 -0.48 -23.43
N GLN A 9 20.97 -1.00 -23.24
CA GLN A 9 21.19 -2.31 -22.63
C GLN A 9 20.65 -2.35 -21.21
N LEU A 10 20.85 -1.29 -20.42
CA LEU A 10 20.36 -1.19 -19.06
C LEU A 10 18.84 -1.30 -19.02
N VAL A 11 18.13 -0.60 -19.91
CA VAL A 11 16.66 -0.69 -20.01
C VAL A 11 16.22 -2.08 -20.43
N ASP A 12 16.84 -2.65 -21.47
CA ASP A 12 16.45 -3.96 -22.00
C ASP A 12 16.67 -5.08 -20.97
N VAL A 13 17.82 -5.07 -20.30
CA VAL A 13 18.14 -6.01 -19.21
C VAL A 13 17.15 -5.84 -18.05
N SER A 14 16.90 -4.61 -17.59
CA SER A 14 15.95 -4.35 -16.50
C SER A 14 14.54 -4.86 -16.85
N GLN A 15 14.09 -4.61 -18.08
CA GLN A 15 12.81 -5.10 -18.57
C GLN A 15 12.77 -6.62 -18.64
N ALA A 16 13.79 -7.27 -19.21
CA ALA A 16 13.86 -8.73 -19.29
C ALA A 16 13.85 -9.38 -17.90
N VAL A 17 14.68 -8.89 -16.97
CA VAL A 17 14.75 -9.34 -15.58
C VAL A 17 13.40 -9.21 -14.89
N SER A 18 12.71 -8.08 -15.06
CA SER A 18 11.38 -7.87 -14.49
C SER A 18 10.30 -8.77 -15.08
N LYS A 19 10.35 -9.05 -16.40
CA LYS A 19 9.39 -9.93 -17.08
C LYS A 19 9.57 -11.39 -16.67
N LEU A 20 10.82 -11.82 -16.50
CA LEU A 20 11.16 -13.18 -16.07
C LEU A 20 11.09 -13.36 -14.55
N SER A 21 10.80 -12.30 -13.78
CA SER A 21 10.76 -12.33 -12.31
C SER A 21 12.05 -12.88 -11.70
N VAL A 22 13.20 -12.44 -12.22
CA VAL A 22 14.53 -12.86 -11.73
C VAL A 22 14.92 -11.96 -10.56
N PHE A 23 15.11 -12.56 -9.38
CA PHE A 23 15.42 -11.85 -8.12
C PHE A 23 16.88 -12.07 -7.63
N ASP A 24 17.81 -12.34 -8.54
CA ASP A 24 19.23 -12.48 -8.18
C ASP A 24 19.80 -11.16 -7.64
N ALA A 25 20.28 -11.18 -6.39
CA ALA A 25 20.72 -9.97 -5.71
C ALA A 25 21.91 -9.28 -6.39
N ARG A 26 22.82 -10.04 -7.03
CA ARG A 26 23.99 -9.48 -7.72
C ARG A 26 23.55 -8.73 -8.97
N LEU A 27 22.63 -9.31 -9.74
CA LEU A 27 22.07 -8.69 -10.93
C LEU A 27 21.23 -7.45 -10.59
N LEU A 28 20.39 -7.52 -9.56
CA LEU A 28 19.59 -6.37 -9.10
C LEU A 28 20.48 -5.23 -8.62
N ARG A 29 21.55 -5.53 -7.86
CA ARG A 29 22.54 -4.53 -7.43
C ARG A 29 23.25 -3.91 -8.62
N ARG A 30 23.66 -4.73 -9.59
CA ARG A 30 24.27 -4.22 -10.83
C ARG A 30 23.36 -3.26 -11.57
N ILE A 31 22.09 -3.63 -11.76
CA ILE A 31 21.10 -2.77 -12.40
C ILE A 31 20.96 -1.44 -11.64
N ALA A 32 20.84 -1.48 -10.31
CA ALA A 32 20.72 -0.28 -9.50
C ALA A 32 21.95 0.64 -9.60
N HIS A 33 23.15 0.09 -9.52
CA HIS A 33 24.40 0.86 -9.65
C HIS A 33 24.57 1.45 -11.06
N ASP A 34 24.22 0.69 -12.10
CA ASP A 34 24.30 1.17 -13.49
C ASP A 34 23.25 2.25 -13.78
N VAL A 35 22.07 2.23 -13.13
CA VAL A 35 21.11 3.36 -13.16
C VAL A 35 21.74 4.61 -12.56
N ILE A 36 22.40 4.50 -11.40
CA ILE A 36 23.07 5.63 -10.75
C ILE A 36 24.15 6.22 -11.66
N ALA A 37 24.97 5.37 -12.27
CA ALA A 37 26.07 5.80 -13.14
C ALA A 37 25.58 6.46 -14.44
N ASN A 38 24.45 6.01 -14.99
CA ASN A 38 23.97 6.46 -16.30
C ASN A 38 22.87 7.53 -16.24
N ILE A 39 22.32 7.89 -15.07
CA ILE A 39 21.12 8.75 -15.00
C ILE A 39 21.27 10.09 -15.76
N ASN A 40 22.45 10.69 -15.73
CA ASN A 40 22.74 11.97 -16.37
C ASN A 40 22.85 11.88 -17.91
N THR A 41 22.95 10.67 -18.48
CA THR A 41 23.00 10.45 -19.93
C THR A 41 21.64 10.08 -20.51
N ILE A 42 20.60 9.95 -19.67
CA ILE A 42 19.24 9.63 -20.11
C ILE A 42 18.50 10.92 -20.48
N GLU A 43 18.20 11.06 -21.77
CA GLU A 43 17.47 12.22 -22.31
C GLU A 43 15.98 11.93 -22.54
N LYS A 44 15.60 10.65 -22.71
CA LYS A 44 14.25 10.25 -23.13
C LYS A 44 13.40 9.76 -21.97
N TRP A 45 12.23 10.38 -21.79
CA TRP A 45 11.20 9.97 -20.81
C TRP A 45 10.84 8.49 -20.87
N SER A 46 10.73 7.91 -22.07
CA SER A 46 10.39 6.50 -22.25
C SER A 46 11.40 5.53 -21.62
N LYS A 47 12.67 5.95 -21.48
CA LYS A 47 13.70 5.16 -20.78
C LYS A 47 13.52 5.22 -19.27
N ILE A 48 13.20 6.40 -18.73
CA ILE A 48 12.92 6.60 -17.29
C ILE A 48 11.65 5.86 -16.87
N SER A 49 10.57 5.99 -17.64
CA SER A 49 9.33 5.25 -17.39
C SER A 49 9.57 3.73 -17.45
N SER A 50 10.36 3.25 -18.42
CA SER A 50 10.74 1.83 -18.50
C SER A 50 11.57 1.35 -17.31
N LEU A 51 12.57 2.12 -16.84
CA LEU A 51 13.39 1.75 -15.68
C LEU A 51 12.54 1.70 -14.40
N THR A 52 11.75 2.74 -14.15
CA THR A 52 10.89 2.80 -12.96
C THR A 52 9.86 1.69 -12.96
N VAL A 53 9.25 1.35 -14.10
CA VAL A 53 8.33 0.21 -14.23
C VAL A 53 9.03 -1.11 -13.93
N ALA A 54 10.24 -1.33 -14.45
CA ALA A 54 11.01 -2.54 -14.16
C ALA A 54 11.32 -2.66 -12.66
N PHE A 55 11.75 -1.56 -12.03
CA PHE A 55 12.01 -1.50 -10.59
C PHE A 55 10.75 -1.80 -9.78
N ALA A 56 9.61 -1.22 -10.15
CA ALA A 56 8.34 -1.45 -9.47
C ALA A 56 7.86 -2.89 -9.58
N LYS A 57 8.00 -3.53 -10.76
CA LYS A 57 7.66 -4.95 -10.95
C LYS A 57 8.51 -5.88 -10.09
N LEU A 58 9.80 -5.58 -9.96
CA LEU A 58 10.74 -6.29 -9.09
C LEU A 58 10.61 -5.89 -7.61
N LYS A 59 9.80 -4.86 -7.32
CA LYS A 59 9.70 -4.20 -6.02
C LYS A 59 11.07 -3.76 -5.50
N LEU A 60 12.01 -3.45 -6.38
CA LEU A 60 13.40 -3.16 -6.01
C LEU A 60 13.46 -1.90 -5.13
N GLY A 61 14.04 -2.02 -3.95
CA GLY A 61 14.03 -1.02 -2.89
C GLY A 61 15.25 -0.10 -2.83
N HIS A 62 16.21 -0.24 -3.76
CA HIS A 62 17.52 0.39 -3.67
C HIS A 62 17.44 1.93 -3.54
N PRO A 63 17.82 2.50 -2.37
CA PRO A 63 17.60 3.92 -2.08
C PRO A 63 18.34 4.88 -3.03
N GLY A 64 19.61 4.59 -3.35
CA GLY A 64 20.42 5.44 -4.24
C GLY A 64 19.84 5.58 -5.65
N ALA A 65 19.46 4.46 -6.27
CA ALA A 65 18.82 4.43 -7.57
C ALA A 65 17.47 5.16 -7.59
N TRP A 66 16.61 4.94 -6.59
CA TRP A 66 15.35 5.69 -6.49
C TRP A 66 15.59 7.18 -6.29
N LYS A 67 16.58 7.58 -5.50
CA LYS A 67 16.93 9.00 -5.30
C LYS A 67 17.26 9.68 -6.63
N VAL A 68 18.15 9.10 -7.44
CA VAL A 68 18.53 9.71 -8.72
C VAL A 68 17.38 9.71 -9.73
N LEU A 69 16.57 8.64 -9.78
CA LEU A 69 15.39 8.56 -10.65
C LEU A 69 14.35 9.63 -10.28
N CYS A 70 14.07 9.81 -8.98
CA CYS A 70 13.09 10.80 -8.51
C CYS A 70 13.58 12.22 -8.74
N SER A 71 14.88 12.49 -8.52
CA SER A 71 15.47 13.80 -8.85
C SER A 71 15.32 14.11 -10.35
N TRP A 72 15.58 13.14 -11.22
CA TRP A 72 15.40 13.32 -12.66
C TRP A 72 13.94 13.58 -13.01
N ILE A 73 13.00 12.81 -12.45
CA ILE A 73 11.55 13.00 -12.66
C ILE A 73 11.13 14.42 -12.26
N ASN A 74 11.53 14.88 -11.08
CA ASN A 74 11.15 16.20 -10.58
C ASN A 74 11.77 17.36 -11.37
N ALA A 75 12.92 17.14 -12.00
CA ALA A 75 13.55 18.16 -12.84
C ALA A 75 12.86 18.30 -14.21
N ASN A 76 12.22 17.23 -14.71
CA ASN A 76 11.79 17.16 -16.12
C ASN A 76 10.27 16.96 -16.31
N PHE A 77 9.46 16.85 -15.24
CA PHE A 77 8.06 16.38 -15.34
C PHE A 77 7.15 17.24 -16.23
N LYS A 78 7.48 18.52 -16.41
CA LYS A 78 6.69 19.45 -17.23
C LYS A 78 6.76 19.13 -18.73
N ASP A 79 7.83 18.48 -19.17
CA ASP A 79 8.06 18.10 -20.57
C ASP A 79 7.65 16.64 -20.84
N ALA A 80 7.08 15.98 -19.85
CA ALA A 80 6.70 14.57 -19.94
C ALA A 80 5.41 14.40 -20.73
N LYS A 81 5.35 13.36 -21.58
CA LYS A 81 4.06 12.85 -22.05
C LYS A 81 3.27 12.30 -20.85
N VAL A 82 1.97 12.59 -20.80
CA VAL A 82 1.07 12.15 -19.72
C VAL A 82 1.20 10.65 -19.45
N SER A 83 1.30 9.82 -20.50
CA SER A 83 1.48 8.38 -20.38
C SER A 83 2.78 7.97 -19.67
N ASP A 84 3.91 8.59 -20.04
CA ASP A 84 5.21 8.29 -19.43
C ASP A 84 5.25 8.73 -17.98
N LEU A 85 4.72 9.91 -17.69
CA LEU A 85 4.60 10.43 -16.33
C LEU A 85 3.69 9.55 -15.48
N SER A 86 2.55 9.11 -16.02
CA SER A 86 1.63 8.19 -15.35
C SER A 86 2.31 6.88 -14.96
N PHE A 87 3.13 6.30 -15.84
CA PHE A 87 3.89 5.08 -15.52
C PHE A 87 4.94 5.32 -14.45
N ALA A 88 5.68 6.44 -14.51
CA ALA A 88 6.68 6.78 -13.51
C ALA A 88 6.04 7.01 -12.12
N VAL A 89 4.98 7.82 -12.05
CA VAL A 89 4.23 8.10 -10.80
C VAL A 89 3.66 6.81 -10.21
N SER A 90 3.05 5.96 -11.04
CA SER A 90 2.53 4.65 -10.62
C SER A 90 3.63 3.75 -10.05
N SER A 91 4.81 3.76 -10.67
CA SER A 91 5.95 2.96 -10.24
C SER A 91 6.52 3.43 -8.90
N CYS A 92 6.66 4.75 -8.73
CA CYS A 92 7.06 5.36 -7.45
C CYS A 92 6.03 5.07 -6.34
N ALA A 93 4.73 5.13 -6.66
CA ALA A 93 3.66 4.78 -5.74
C ALA A 93 3.76 3.31 -5.28
N VAL A 94 3.99 2.35 -6.19
CA VAL A 94 4.15 0.92 -5.84
C VAL A 94 5.30 0.72 -4.85
N CYS A 95 6.44 1.34 -5.13
CA CYS A 95 7.63 1.21 -4.31
C CYS A 95 7.66 2.14 -3.11
N ASN A 96 6.56 2.83 -2.75
CA ASN A 96 6.44 3.76 -1.61
C ASN A 96 7.45 4.93 -1.61
N ILE A 97 7.82 5.41 -2.80
CA ILE A 97 8.67 6.59 -3.01
C ILE A 97 7.80 7.78 -3.40
N SER A 98 6.55 7.79 -2.95
CA SER A 98 5.53 8.71 -3.41
C SER A 98 5.75 10.15 -2.95
N ASP A 99 6.35 10.33 -1.77
CA ASP A 99 6.56 11.65 -1.18
C ASP A 99 7.66 12.45 -1.88
N THR A 100 8.64 11.77 -2.48
CA THR A 100 9.73 12.44 -3.17
C THR A 100 9.32 13.01 -4.52
N ILE A 101 8.26 12.48 -5.14
CA ILE A 101 7.78 12.88 -6.48
C ILE A 101 6.45 13.63 -6.46
N ARG A 102 6.06 14.18 -5.29
CA ARG A 102 4.77 14.85 -5.12
C ARG A 102 4.50 15.96 -6.16
N PRO A 103 5.44 16.86 -6.51
CA PRO A 103 5.19 17.88 -7.53
C PRO A 103 4.84 17.29 -8.90
N ALA A 104 5.54 16.23 -9.30
CA ALA A 104 5.28 15.51 -10.54
C ALA A 104 3.91 14.80 -10.51
N ALA A 105 3.51 14.24 -9.36
CA ALA A 105 2.20 13.64 -9.18
C ALA A 105 1.06 14.68 -9.20
N GLU A 106 1.26 15.86 -8.62
CA GLU A 106 0.30 16.98 -8.68
C GLU A 106 0.16 17.51 -10.11
N HIS A 107 1.26 17.62 -10.85
CA HIS A 107 1.24 17.95 -12.27
C HIS A 107 0.46 16.91 -13.09
N LEU A 108 0.71 15.62 -12.87
CA LEU A 108 -0.06 14.56 -13.51
C LEU A 108 -1.55 14.67 -13.17
N ALA A 109 -1.90 14.88 -11.90
CA ALA A 109 -3.28 14.98 -11.45
C ALA A 109 -4.06 16.12 -12.13
N ALA A 110 -3.38 17.21 -12.47
CA ALA A 110 -3.98 18.35 -13.16
C ALA A 110 -4.20 18.12 -14.68
N ASN A 111 -3.42 17.22 -15.29
CA ASN A 111 -3.36 17.09 -16.76
C ASN A 111 -3.88 15.74 -17.29
N VAL A 112 -4.02 14.72 -16.45
CA VAL A 112 -4.48 13.40 -16.89
C VAL A 112 -5.99 13.38 -17.14
N ASP A 113 -6.41 12.76 -18.24
CA ASP A 113 -7.82 12.58 -18.60
C ASP A 113 -8.18 11.09 -18.76
N VAL A 114 -9.42 10.76 -18.41
CA VAL A 114 -9.96 9.40 -18.53
C VAL A 114 -9.96 8.90 -19.98
N SER A 115 -10.14 9.78 -20.97
CA SER A 115 -10.13 9.41 -22.39
C SER A 115 -8.78 8.93 -22.91
N GLU A 116 -7.70 9.30 -22.23
CA GLU A 116 -6.34 8.87 -22.60
C GLU A 116 -5.97 7.50 -22.00
N ALA A 117 -6.80 6.97 -21.09
CA ALA A 117 -6.53 5.70 -20.44
C ALA A 117 -6.85 4.52 -21.37
N PRO A 118 -5.91 3.56 -21.57
CA PRO A 118 -6.15 2.39 -22.42
C PRO A 118 -7.27 1.46 -21.94
N SER A 119 -7.63 1.53 -20.66
CA SER A 119 -8.74 0.77 -20.07
C SER A 119 -9.15 1.34 -18.72
N ALA A 120 -10.37 1.02 -18.27
CA ALA A 120 -10.84 1.36 -16.93
C ALA A 120 -9.90 0.85 -15.82
N PHE A 121 -9.28 -0.32 -16.00
CA PHE A 121 -8.30 -0.85 -15.05
C PHE A 121 -7.04 0.02 -14.94
N VAL A 122 -6.52 0.49 -16.08
CA VAL A 122 -5.36 1.38 -16.10
C VAL A 122 -5.73 2.71 -15.46
N TRP A 123 -6.91 3.25 -15.78
CA TRP A 123 -7.41 4.49 -15.16
C TRP A 123 -7.49 4.40 -13.64
N LEU A 124 -8.13 3.34 -13.12
CA LEU A 124 -8.23 3.12 -11.67
C LEU A 124 -6.84 3.07 -11.01
N ASN A 125 -5.87 2.42 -11.65
CA ASN A 125 -4.51 2.32 -11.13
C ASN A 125 -3.79 3.67 -11.13
N THR A 126 -3.99 4.50 -12.15
CA THR A 126 -3.44 5.86 -12.22
C THR A 126 -4.03 6.73 -11.11
N VAL A 127 -5.36 6.78 -10.96
CA VAL A 127 -6.01 7.57 -9.90
C VAL A 127 -5.62 7.07 -8.51
N TYR A 128 -5.53 5.74 -8.32
CA TYR A 128 -5.05 5.15 -7.08
C TYR A 128 -3.59 5.53 -6.77
N ALA A 129 -2.69 5.51 -7.77
CA ALA A 129 -1.31 5.93 -7.59
C ALA A 129 -1.20 7.41 -7.21
N ILE A 130 -2.00 8.28 -7.83
CA ILE A 130 -2.09 9.71 -7.48
C ILE A 130 -2.55 9.88 -6.02
N ALA A 131 -3.49 9.05 -5.54
CA ALA A 131 -3.94 9.03 -4.15
C ALA A 131 -2.82 8.58 -3.19
N VAL A 132 -2.09 7.52 -3.53
CA VAL A 132 -0.89 7.08 -2.78
C VAL A 132 0.11 8.24 -2.68
N CYS A 133 0.31 9.00 -3.75
CA CYS A 133 1.16 10.19 -3.81
C CYS A 133 0.59 11.46 -3.17
N ARG A 134 -0.54 11.38 -2.46
CA ARG A 134 -1.21 12.51 -1.78
C ARG A 134 -1.62 13.65 -2.73
N ALA A 135 -1.64 13.40 -4.03
CA ALA A 135 -1.94 14.36 -5.09
C ALA A 135 -3.38 14.25 -5.61
N LEU A 136 -4.22 13.39 -5.00
CA LEU A 136 -5.61 13.23 -5.43
C LEU A 136 -6.39 14.54 -5.31
N ILE A 137 -7.15 14.83 -6.37
CA ILE A 137 -8.09 15.95 -6.49
C ILE A 137 -9.53 15.42 -6.65
N PRO A 138 -10.55 16.19 -6.21
CA PRO A 138 -11.96 15.76 -6.25
C PRO A 138 -12.42 15.31 -7.64
N LYS A 139 -12.09 16.08 -8.68
CA LYS A 139 -12.46 15.79 -10.07
C LYS A 139 -12.02 14.39 -10.52
N LEU A 140 -10.80 13.97 -10.17
CA LEU A 140 -10.30 12.64 -10.52
C LEU A 140 -11.00 11.54 -9.72
N ALA A 141 -11.24 11.76 -8.43
CA ALA A 141 -11.96 10.79 -7.61
C ALA A 141 -13.38 10.53 -8.15
N GLU A 142 -14.10 11.58 -8.57
CA GLU A 142 -15.42 11.43 -9.18
C GLU A 142 -15.42 10.48 -10.38
N THR A 143 -14.39 10.52 -11.22
CA THR A 143 -14.35 9.66 -12.43
C THR A 143 -14.34 8.17 -12.10
N VAL A 144 -13.80 7.77 -10.94
CA VAL A 144 -13.72 6.37 -10.52
C VAL A 144 -14.81 5.98 -9.50
N LEU A 145 -15.50 6.97 -8.93
CA LEU A 145 -16.58 6.76 -7.96
C LEU A 145 -17.98 6.74 -8.59
N ARG A 146 -18.10 7.13 -9.86
CA ARG A 146 -19.35 7.03 -10.64
C ARG A 146 -19.76 5.57 -10.89
N GLN A 147 -21.07 5.32 -10.85
CA GLN A 147 -21.61 3.96 -11.00
C GLN A 147 -21.24 3.34 -12.36
N GLU A 148 -21.25 4.13 -13.43
CA GLU A 148 -20.92 3.66 -14.78
C GLU A 148 -19.49 3.11 -14.85
N PHE A 149 -18.55 3.78 -14.19
CA PHE A 149 -17.16 3.33 -14.13
C PHE A 149 -17.02 2.05 -13.30
N ILE A 150 -17.73 1.96 -12.17
CA ILE A 150 -17.73 0.78 -11.30
C ILE A 150 -18.26 -0.42 -12.08
N ASP A 151 -19.38 -0.27 -12.77
CA ASP A 151 -19.98 -1.36 -13.55
C ASP A 151 -19.00 -1.81 -14.65
N GLN A 152 -18.38 -0.86 -15.36
CA GLN A 152 -17.38 -1.14 -16.37
C GLN A 152 -16.16 -1.88 -15.82
N VAL A 153 -15.58 -1.45 -14.69
CA VAL A 153 -14.34 -2.04 -14.16
C VAL A 153 -14.59 -3.39 -13.48
N LEU A 154 -15.79 -3.61 -12.93
CA LEU A 154 -16.20 -4.86 -12.28
C LEU A 154 -16.84 -5.85 -13.24
N THR A 155 -17.08 -5.47 -14.49
CA THR A 155 -17.60 -6.35 -15.53
C THR A 155 -16.70 -7.59 -15.65
N ASN A 156 -17.30 -8.78 -15.55
CA ASN A 156 -16.62 -10.08 -15.60
C ASN A 156 -15.48 -10.28 -14.58
N ALA A 157 -15.42 -9.47 -13.51
CA ALA A 157 -14.43 -9.66 -12.46
C ALA A 157 -14.83 -10.84 -11.56
N ASP A 158 -13.96 -11.85 -11.49
CA ASP A 158 -14.05 -12.90 -10.47
C ASP A 158 -13.94 -12.33 -9.04
N LEU A 159 -14.20 -13.15 -8.02
CA LEU A 159 -14.20 -12.67 -6.64
C LEU A 159 -12.84 -12.07 -6.22
N ALA A 160 -11.72 -12.69 -6.63
CA ALA A 160 -10.39 -12.24 -6.28
C ALA A 160 -10.10 -10.83 -6.84
N LYS A 161 -10.37 -10.65 -8.14
CA LYS A 161 -10.22 -9.38 -8.84
C LYS A 161 -11.22 -8.34 -8.31
N ARG A 162 -12.47 -8.73 -8.05
CA ARG A 162 -13.50 -7.84 -7.49
C ARG A 162 -13.09 -7.31 -6.12
N VAL A 163 -12.63 -8.18 -5.22
CA VAL A 163 -12.11 -7.79 -3.90
C VAL A 163 -10.98 -6.77 -4.04
N PHE A 164 -10.02 -7.04 -4.93
CA PHE A 164 -8.90 -6.14 -5.18
C PHE A 164 -9.32 -4.77 -5.73
N LEU A 165 -10.20 -4.74 -6.75
CA LEU A 165 -10.63 -3.51 -7.41
C LEU A 165 -11.46 -2.63 -6.47
N VAL A 166 -12.44 -3.25 -5.80
CA VAL A 166 -13.34 -2.52 -4.90
C VAL A 166 -12.57 -2.01 -3.67
N SER A 167 -11.57 -2.75 -3.16
CA SER A 167 -10.68 -2.23 -2.11
C SER A 167 -9.97 -0.94 -2.53
N ARG A 168 -9.49 -0.83 -3.77
CA ARG A 168 -8.85 0.40 -4.27
C ARG A 168 -9.83 1.56 -4.38
N ILE A 169 -11.03 1.28 -4.90
CA ILE A 169 -12.09 2.27 -5.01
C ILE A 169 -12.47 2.79 -3.61
N ALA A 170 -12.63 1.91 -2.63
CA ALA A 170 -12.94 2.29 -1.25
C ALA A 170 -11.82 3.13 -0.61
N GLN A 171 -10.55 2.84 -0.89
CA GLN A 171 -9.43 3.65 -0.40
C GLN A 171 -9.36 5.04 -1.06
N ILE A 172 -9.72 5.15 -2.35
CA ILE A 172 -9.86 6.45 -3.03
C ILE A 172 -11.00 7.25 -2.40
N GLN A 173 -12.16 6.62 -2.18
CA GLN A 173 -13.29 7.24 -1.51
C GLN A 173 -12.90 7.72 -0.10
N SER A 174 -12.27 6.86 0.70
CA SER A 174 -11.83 7.23 2.04
C SER A 174 -10.84 8.39 2.02
N THR A 175 -9.98 8.47 1.00
CA THR A 175 -9.04 9.59 0.86
C THR A 175 -9.76 10.91 0.62
N VAL A 176 -10.79 10.93 -0.22
CA VAL A 176 -11.54 12.17 -0.45
C VAL A 176 -12.39 12.56 0.75
N GLU A 177 -13.03 11.61 1.41
CA GLU A 177 -13.80 11.85 2.64
C GLU A 177 -12.90 12.42 3.75
N CYS A 178 -11.71 11.85 3.97
CA CYS A 178 -10.79 12.33 5.01
C CYS A 178 -10.12 13.67 4.65
N LYS A 179 -9.79 13.91 3.37
CA LYS A 179 -9.03 15.10 2.95
C LYS A 179 -9.90 16.31 2.68
N PHE A 180 -11.07 16.10 2.09
CA PHE A 180 -11.95 17.19 1.64
C PHE A 180 -13.22 17.32 2.49
N GLY A 181 -13.60 16.28 3.25
CA GLY A 181 -14.77 16.30 4.13
C GLY A 181 -16.02 16.80 3.39
N ASP A 182 -16.68 17.78 3.98
CA ASP A 182 -17.90 18.40 3.43
C ASP A 182 -17.67 19.14 2.09
N GLY A 183 -16.43 19.42 1.72
CA GLY A 183 -16.07 20.03 0.44
C GLY A 183 -16.11 19.07 -0.75
N TYR A 184 -16.32 17.77 -0.53
CA TYR A 184 -16.50 16.79 -1.59
C TYR A 184 -17.99 16.57 -1.89
N HIS A 185 -18.43 16.94 -3.10
CA HIS A 185 -19.83 16.80 -3.54
C HIS A 185 -20.04 15.70 -4.59
N GLY A 186 -19.02 14.87 -4.83
CA GLY A 186 -19.10 13.80 -5.81
C GLY A 186 -19.81 12.55 -5.31
N PRO A 187 -19.89 11.49 -6.16
CA PRO A 187 -20.56 10.24 -5.80
C PRO A 187 -19.89 9.52 -4.62
N HIS A 188 -20.72 8.85 -3.82
CA HIS A 188 -20.28 7.97 -2.75
C HIS A 188 -20.81 6.56 -2.96
N ILE A 189 -19.98 5.57 -2.67
CA ILE A 189 -20.27 4.16 -2.87
C ILE A 189 -20.47 3.50 -1.50
N LYS A 190 -21.46 2.62 -1.44
CA LYS A 190 -21.64 1.71 -0.31
C LYS A 190 -20.85 0.43 -0.56
N LEU A 191 -19.66 0.31 0.02
CA LEU A 191 -18.78 -0.86 -0.13
C LEU A 191 -19.53 -2.20 0.07
N LYS A 192 -20.39 -2.27 1.10
CA LYS A 192 -21.18 -3.47 1.43
C LYS A 192 -22.11 -3.92 0.30
N ALA A 193 -22.52 -3.02 -0.59
CA ALA A 193 -23.34 -3.37 -1.75
C ALA A 193 -22.51 -4.04 -2.86
N LEU A 194 -21.25 -3.64 -3.03
CA LEU A 194 -20.34 -4.20 -4.04
C LEU A 194 -19.62 -5.46 -3.56
N LEU A 195 -19.37 -5.54 -2.26
CA LEU A 195 -18.75 -6.67 -1.57
C LEU A 195 -19.52 -6.98 -0.28
N PRO A 196 -20.61 -7.76 -0.36
CA PRO A 196 -21.34 -8.20 0.82
C PRO A 196 -20.43 -8.98 1.78
N PRO A 197 -20.45 -8.69 3.08
CA PRO A 197 -19.64 -9.41 4.05
C PRO A 197 -20.11 -10.86 4.16
N ASN A 198 -19.27 -11.80 3.72
CA ASN A 198 -19.49 -13.23 3.90
C ASN A 198 -18.13 -13.95 4.06
N LYS A 199 -18.17 -15.20 4.51
CA LYS A 199 -16.96 -16.00 4.79
C LYS A 199 -16.06 -16.17 3.57
N GLU A 200 -16.65 -16.33 2.38
CA GLU A 200 -15.88 -16.52 1.14
C GLU A 200 -15.14 -15.25 0.73
N MET A 201 -15.79 -14.09 0.86
CA MET A 201 -15.18 -12.78 0.62
C MET A 201 -14.03 -12.52 1.60
N GLN A 202 -14.23 -12.79 2.90
CA GLN A 202 -13.17 -12.61 3.91
C GLN A 202 -11.97 -13.53 3.63
N LYS A 203 -12.22 -14.80 3.30
CA LYS A 203 -11.18 -15.74 2.88
C LYS A 203 -10.44 -15.27 1.64
N GLN A 204 -11.16 -14.76 0.64
CA GLN A 204 -10.53 -14.24 -0.56
C GLN A 204 -9.72 -12.96 -0.29
N ALA A 205 -10.17 -12.09 0.62
CA ALA A 205 -9.42 -10.91 1.04
C ALA A 205 -8.10 -11.30 1.75
N LEU A 206 -8.15 -12.31 2.63
CA LEU A 206 -6.96 -12.88 3.27
C LEU A 206 -5.99 -13.44 2.22
N ILE A 207 -6.48 -14.22 1.26
CA ILE A 207 -5.65 -14.79 0.17
C ILE A 207 -5.08 -13.68 -0.72
N ASN A 208 -5.84 -12.63 -1.03
CA ASN A 208 -5.34 -11.50 -1.83
C ASN A 208 -4.19 -10.79 -1.10
N GLN A 209 -4.35 -10.59 0.21
CA GLN A 209 -3.35 -9.97 1.07
C GLN A 209 -2.06 -10.82 1.10
N TYR A 210 -2.16 -12.07 1.55
CA TYR A 210 -0.98 -12.87 1.89
C TYR A 210 -0.54 -13.90 0.82
N GLY A 211 -1.40 -14.21 -0.14
CA GLY A 211 -1.27 -15.41 -0.97
C GLY A 211 -1.66 -16.68 -0.19
N LYS A 212 -1.75 -17.82 -0.88
CA LYS A 212 -2.19 -19.09 -0.28
C LYS A 212 -1.31 -19.55 0.88
N ILE A 213 0.02 -19.46 0.71
CA ILE A 213 0.99 -19.89 1.73
C ILE A 213 1.01 -18.91 2.91
N GLY A 214 1.10 -17.60 2.63
CA GLY A 214 1.14 -16.59 3.70
C GLY A 214 -0.16 -16.49 4.50
N ALA A 215 -1.29 -16.92 3.95
CA ALA A 215 -2.56 -16.98 4.68
C ALA A 215 -2.47 -17.95 5.87
N PHE A 216 -1.76 -19.07 5.74
CA PHE A 216 -1.52 -20.00 6.84
C PHE A 216 -0.72 -19.37 7.99
N ASP A 217 0.34 -18.62 7.64
CA ASP A 217 1.14 -17.90 8.64
C ASP A 217 0.32 -16.83 9.36
N ALA A 218 -0.57 -16.14 8.64
CA ALA A 218 -1.49 -15.16 9.21
C ALA A 218 -2.52 -15.82 10.14
N GLU A 219 -3.07 -16.97 9.77
CA GLU A 219 -3.99 -17.77 10.61
C GLU A 219 -3.30 -18.27 11.88
N PHE A 220 -2.04 -18.71 11.78
CA PHE A 220 -1.25 -19.03 12.97
C PHE A 220 -1.09 -17.80 13.88
N PHE A 221 -0.75 -16.64 13.32
CA PHE A 221 -0.69 -15.38 14.08
C PHE A 221 -2.03 -15.07 14.77
N HIS A 222 -3.16 -15.22 14.06
CA HIS A 222 -4.50 -15.06 14.63
C HIS A 222 -4.73 -15.98 15.82
N SER A 223 -4.34 -17.26 15.71
CA SER A 223 -4.50 -18.23 16.80
C SER A 223 -3.75 -17.84 18.09
N VAL A 224 -2.60 -17.15 17.96
CA VAL A 224 -1.84 -16.64 19.11
C VAL A 224 -2.52 -15.39 19.68
N LEU A 225 -2.94 -14.46 18.82
CA LEU A 225 -3.65 -13.26 19.21
C LEU A 225 -4.93 -13.58 20.00
N TYR A 226 -5.71 -14.57 19.55
CA TYR A 226 -6.98 -14.93 20.17
C TYR A 226 -6.86 -15.61 21.54
N LYS A 227 -5.66 -16.06 21.92
CA LYS A 227 -5.39 -16.48 23.31
C LYS A 227 -5.35 -15.30 24.27
N ILE A 228 -5.20 -14.08 23.76
CA ILE A 228 -5.05 -12.85 24.54
C ILE A 228 -6.32 -11.99 24.41
N ALA A 229 -6.86 -11.88 23.20
CA ALA A 229 -8.09 -11.15 22.89
C ALA A 229 -9.03 -12.07 22.09
N PRO A 230 -9.92 -12.83 22.76
CA PRO A 230 -10.76 -13.79 22.07
C PRO A 230 -11.69 -13.11 21.05
N VAL A 231 -11.74 -13.67 19.84
CA VAL A 231 -12.56 -13.15 18.73
C VAL A 231 -14.04 -13.12 19.09
N GLY A 232 -14.75 -12.08 18.66
CA GLY A 232 -16.18 -11.86 18.93
C GLY A 232 -16.49 -11.32 20.32
N THR A 233 -15.54 -11.40 21.27
CA THR A 233 -15.70 -10.83 22.62
C THR A 233 -14.83 -9.61 22.85
N HIS A 234 -13.54 -9.68 22.49
CA HIS A 234 -12.54 -8.64 22.75
C HIS A 234 -11.73 -8.24 21.50
N ALA A 235 -11.92 -8.99 20.41
CA ALA A 235 -11.36 -8.68 19.10
C ALA A 235 -12.43 -8.81 18.02
N VAL A 236 -12.47 -7.85 17.10
CA VAL A 236 -13.17 -7.99 15.82
C VAL A 236 -12.37 -8.93 14.94
N GLU A 237 -13.07 -9.81 14.22
CA GLU A 237 -12.48 -10.81 13.33
C GLU A 237 -11.67 -10.19 12.18
N PRO A 238 -10.78 -10.96 11.53
CA PRO A 238 -10.01 -10.50 10.38
C PRO A 238 -10.94 -10.19 9.22
N GLY A 239 -10.71 -9.09 8.51
CA GLY A 239 -11.56 -8.72 7.39
C GLY A 239 -11.21 -7.40 6.75
N LEU A 240 -11.93 -7.07 5.68
CA LEU A 240 -11.89 -5.74 5.08
C LEU A 240 -12.66 -4.74 5.93
N THR A 241 -12.03 -3.61 6.23
CA THR A 241 -12.72 -2.43 6.78
C THR A 241 -13.65 -1.82 5.74
N ALA A 242 -14.50 -0.88 6.18
CA ALA A 242 -15.34 -0.09 5.28
C ALA A 242 -14.55 0.69 4.22
N ASP A 243 -13.27 0.96 4.48
CA ASP A 243 -12.35 1.67 3.59
C ASP A 243 -11.56 0.72 2.67
N GLY A 244 -11.91 -0.58 2.64
CA GLY A 244 -11.27 -1.56 1.76
C GLY A 244 -9.86 -1.97 2.19
N ILE A 245 -9.52 -1.83 3.48
CA ILE A 245 -8.22 -2.20 4.04
C ILE A 245 -8.38 -3.51 4.81
N PHE A 246 -7.54 -4.50 4.51
CA PHE A 246 -7.56 -5.75 5.26
C PHE A 246 -6.84 -5.57 6.60
N VAL A 247 -7.52 -5.89 7.70
CA VAL A 247 -6.94 -5.92 9.04
C VAL A 247 -7.06 -7.33 9.62
N ASN A 248 -6.08 -7.75 10.41
CA ASN A 248 -6.05 -9.07 11.02
C ASN A 248 -6.94 -9.17 12.26
N ALA A 249 -7.19 -8.04 12.90
CA ALA A 249 -8.18 -7.87 13.96
C ALA A 249 -8.30 -6.37 14.29
N ILE A 250 -9.36 -6.01 15.00
CA ILE A 250 -9.48 -4.71 15.67
C ILE A 250 -9.68 -4.97 17.16
N VAL A 251 -8.88 -4.33 18.00
CA VAL A 251 -8.99 -4.41 19.47
C VAL A 251 -9.05 -3.01 20.05
N LYS A 252 -9.55 -2.88 21.28
CA LYS A 252 -9.41 -1.67 22.10
C LYS A 252 -8.82 -2.05 23.45
N LEU A 253 -7.97 -1.18 23.98
CA LEU A 253 -7.44 -1.29 25.34
C LEU A 253 -7.99 -0.13 26.18
N ASP A 254 -8.26 -0.41 27.46
CA ASP A 254 -8.54 0.63 28.46
C ASP A 254 -7.21 1.22 29.01
N GLU A 255 -7.30 2.23 29.87
CA GLU A 255 -6.15 2.87 30.51
C GLU A 255 -5.32 1.91 31.37
N LYS A 256 -5.93 0.81 31.82
CA LYS A 256 -5.30 -0.26 32.61
C LYS A 256 -4.77 -1.39 31.73
N ARG A 257 -4.79 -1.22 30.41
CA ARG A 257 -4.36 -2.20 29.38
C ARG A 257 -5.16 -3.49 29.39
N HIS A 258 -6.41 -3.45 29.87
CA HIS A 258 -7.36 -4.53 29.65
C HIS A 258 -8.02 -4.40 28.29
N PHE A 259 -8.33 -5.54 27.68
CA PHE A 259 -9.11 -5.54 26.45
C PHE A 259 -10.53 -5.09 26.74
N VAL A 260 -11.00 -4.13 25.95
CA VAL A 260 -12.39 -3.68 25.98
C VAL A 260 -13.25 -4.73 25.25
N PRO A 261 -14.45 -5.05 25.73
CA PRO A 261 -15.39 -5.87 24.99
C PRO A 261 -15.87 -5.23 23.68
N VAL A 262 -16.05 -6.00 22.61
CA VAL A 262 -16.45 -5.52 21.27
C VAL A 262 -17.77 -4.77 21.29
N ASN A 263 -18.73 -5.20 22.12
CA ASN A 263 -20.02 -4.53 22.29
C ASN A 263 -19.91 -3.11 22.91
N ALA A 264 -18.78 -2.79 23.55
CA ALA A 264 -18.49 -1.48 24.14
C ALA A 264 -17.58 -0.62 23.24
N PHE A 265 -17.17 -1.10 22.06
CA PHE A 265 -16.21 -0.36 21.21
C PHE A 265 -16.71 1.03 20.80
N THR A 266 -17.99 1.18 20.48
CA THR A 266 -18.56 2.45 20.01
C THR A 266 -18.64 3.50 21.11
N SER A 267 -18.85 3.08 22.36
CA SER A 267 -18.96 3.96 23.52
C SER A 267 -17.62 4.23 24.22
N HIS A 268 -16.60 3.40 23.97
CA HIS A 268 -15.32 3.52 24.67
C HIS A 268 -14.42 4.60 24.03
N PRO A 269 -13.83 5.51 24.82
CA PRO A 269 -13.09 6.67 24.30
C PRO A 269 -11.75 6.32 23.64
N SER A 270 -11.13 5.20 24.01
CA SER A 270 -9.83 4.82 23.43
C SER A 270 -9.93 4.54 21.92
N ALA A 271 -8.89 4.94 21.19
CA ALA A 271 -8.77 4.68 19.77
C ALA A 271 -8.70 3.15 19.51
N PRO A 272 -9.41 2.62 18.50
CA PRO A 272 -9.25 1.24 18.09
C PRO A 272 -7.83 0.99 17.55
N LEU A 273 -7.23 -0.12 17.97
CA LEU A 273 -5.98 -0.62 17.43
C LEU A 273 -6.27 -1.56 16.25
N ALA A 274 -5.83 -1.18 15.06
CA ALA A 274 -5.95 -2.00 13.86
C ALA A 274 -4.72 -2.90 13.74
N ILE A 275 -4.89 -4.20 13.98
CA ILE A 275 -3.78 -5.16 13.97
C ILE A 275 -3.48 -5.53 12.51
N VAL A 276 -2.24 -5.34 12.08
CA VAL A 276 -1.79 -5.65 10.72
C VAL A 276 -0.57 -6.55 10.77
N TYR A 277 -0.71 -7.75 10.21
CA TYR A 277 0.37 -8.73 10.06
C TYR A 277 1.02 -8.59 8.69
N LEU A 278 2.35 -8.61 8.65
CA LEU A 278 3.16 -8.31 7.46
C LEU A 278 4.13 -9.44 7.15
N ILE A 279 4.08 -9.87 5.89
CA ILE A 279 4.96 -10.89 5.30
C ILE A 279 5.94 -10.24 4.31
N ARG A 280 6.95 -10.97 3.85
CA ARG A 280 7.96 -10.43 2.90
C ARG A 280 7.34 -9.74 1.68
N LYS A 281 6.20 -10.23 1.17
CA LYS A 281 5.46 -9.67 0.03
C LYS A 281 5.07 -8.19 0.19
N HIS A 282 4.93 -7.71 1.43
CA HIS A 282 4.51 -6.35 1.78
C HIS A 282 5.66 -5.34 1.81
N PHE A 283 6.89 -5.80 1.66
CA PHE A 283 8.08 -4.97 1.67
C PHE A 283 8.70 -4.89 0.27
N VAL A 284 9.51 -3.86 0.07
CA VAL A 284 10.42 -3.79 -1.09
C VAL A 284 11.49 -4.88 -1.00
N THR A 285 11.94 -5.33 -2.17
CA THR A 285 13.09 -6.23 -2.33
C THR A 285 14.37 -5.44 -2.14
N THR A 286 15.15 -5.80 -1.13
CA THR A 286 16.50 -5.28 -0.88
C THR A 286 17.52 -6.14 -1.64
N CYS A 287 18.58 -5.51 -2.16
CA CYS A 287 19.70 -6.20 -2.81
C CYS A 287 21.04 -5.99 -2.08
N GLU A 288 21.04 -5.24 -0.99
CA GLU A 288 22.16 -5.07 -0.05
C GLU A 288 21.68 -5.37 1.38
N GLU A 289 22.58 -5.87 2.24
CA GLU A 289 22.22 -6.32 3.60
C GLU A 289 21.87 -5.15 4.52
N GLU A 290 22.49 -4.00 4.33
CA GLU A 290 22.31 -2.79 5.14
C GLU A 290 21.12 -1.93 4.69
N GLU A 291 20.45 -2.29 3.59
CA GLU A 291 19.33 -1.51 3.07
C GLU A 291 18.12 -1.55 4.01
N PRO A 292 17.53 -0.38 4.35
CA PRO A 292 16.36 -0.35 5.20
C PRO A 292 15.19 -1.04 4.49
N THR A 293 14.62 -2.04 5.17
CA THR A 293 13.40 -2.68 4.70
C THR A 293 12.24 -1.69 4.83
N ARG A 294 11.52 -1.45 3.73
CA ARG A 294 10.43 -0.47 3.64
C ARG A 294 9.16 -1.10 3.09
N LEU A 295 8.01 -0.61 3.54
CA LEU A 295 6.71 -1.07 3.06
C LEU A 295 6.48 -0.67 1.61
N LEU A 296 5.73 -1.49 0.87
CA LEU A 296 5.15 -1.10 -0.41
C LEU A 296 4.09 -0.02 -0.23
N GLY A 297 3.89 0.81 -1.25
CA GLY A 297 3.10 2.04 -1.06
C GLY A 297 1.62 1.78 -0.89
N SER A 298 1.11 0.67 -1.41
CA SER A 298 -0.28 0.25 -1.12
C SER A 298 -0.49 -0.11 0.35
N VAL A 299 0.53 -0.66 1.02
CA VAL A 299 0.45 -1.01 2.44
C VAL A 299 0.53 0.27 3.26
N ASP A 300 1.53 1.11 3.00
CA ASP A 300 1.70 2.40 3.66
C ASP A 300 0.45 3.29 3.52
N PHE A 301 -0.12 3.36 2.31
CA PHE A 301 -1.33 4.11 2.03
C PHE A 301 -2.53 3.62 2.85
N GLY A 302 -2.72 2.30 2.94
CA GLY A 302 -3.74 1.72 3.83
C GLY A 302 -3.52 2.11 5.29
N LEU A 303 -2.29 2.04 5.80
CA LEU A 303 -1.97 2.47 7.17
C LEU A 303 -2.28 3.95 7.42
N ARG A 304 -2.01 4.82 6.43
CA ARG A 304 -2.36 6.25 6.50
C ARG A 304 -3.86 6.47 6.56
N ILE A 305 -4.64 5.72 5.78
CA ILE A 305 -6.10 5.79 5.82
C ILE A 305 -6.64 5.33 7.17
N LEU A 306 -6.13 4.22 7.73
CA LEU A 306 -6.53 3.74 9.06
C LEU A 306 -6.34 4.84 10.12
N ARG A 307 -5.17 5.52 10.11
CA ARG A 307 -4.90 6.66 11.00
C ARG A 307 -5.84 7.84 10.76
N ALA A 308 -6.09 8.18 9.50
CA ALA A 308 -7.04 9.24 9.15
C ALA A 308 -8.49 8.92 9.59
N ARG A 309 -8.81 7.64 9.80
CA ARG A 309 -10.09 7.15 10.36
C ARG A 309 -10.05 6.98 11.89
N GLY A 310 -9.02 7.47 12.57
CA GLY A 310 -8.90 7.42 14.03
C GLY A 310 -8.55 6.05 14.60
N MET A 311 -8.02 5.14 13.78
CA MET A 311 -7.48 3.85 14.24
C MET A 311 -5.95 3.90 14.27
N GLU A 312 -5.32 3.33 15.30
CA GLU A 312 -3.86 3.22 15.36
C GLU A 312 -3.41 1.83 14.82
N PRO A 313 -2.66 1.77 13.71
CA PRO A 313 -2.21 0.49 13.18
C PRO A 313 -1.05 -0.09 13.99
N VAL A 314 -1.20 -1.32 14.48
CA VAL A 314 -0.15 -2.05 15.19
C VAL A 314 0.43 -3.13 14.28
N LEU A 315 1.71 -2.96 13.92
CA LEU A 315 2.38 -3.81 12.92
C LEU A 315 3.10 -5.00 13.55
N PHE A 316 2.78 -6.18 13.05
CA PHE A 316 3.45 -7.44 13.35
C PHE A 316 4.07 -8.00 12.08
N THR A 317 5.23 -8.61 12.18
CA THR A 317 5.95 -9.21 11.06
C THR A 317 6.14 -10.70 11.27
N GLU A 318 6.40 -11.43 10.18
CA GLU A 318 6.88 -12.82 10.29
C GLU A 318 8.10 -12.94 11.21
N THR A 319 9.04 -11.99 11.16
CA THR A 319 10.24 -12.00 11.99
C THR A 319 9.92 -11.87 13.48
N ASP A 320 8.96 -11.02 13.84
CA ASP A 320 8.48 -10.92 15.22
C ASP A 320 7.99 -12.28 15.73
N MET A 321 7.24 -13.00 14.88
CA MET A 321 6.67 -14.28 15.25
C MET A 321 7.70 -15.41 15.22
N LYS A 322 8.65 -15.39 14.28
CA LYS A 322 9.68 -16.44 14.11
C LYS A 322 10.82 -16.32 15.13
N SER A 323 11.14 -15.10 15.58
CA SER A 323 12.19 -14.88 16.60
C SER A 323 11.78 -15.42 17.99
N ALA A 324 10.50 -15.37 18.32
CA ALA A 324 9.95 -16.00 19.52
C ALA A 324 9.69 -17.51 19.30
N LYS A 325 10.43 -18.38 20.00
CA LYS A 325 10.33 -19.84 19.85
C LYS A 325 9.12 -20.42 20.57
N LEU A 326 8.88 -19.97 21.81
CA LEU A 326 7.79 -20.49 22.66
C LEU A 326 6.50 -19.69 22.45
N LEU A 327 5.35 -20.33 22.68
CA LEU A 327 4.05 -19.68 22.61
C LEU A 327 3.94 -18.50 23.58
N THR A 328 4.45 -18.64 24.80
CA THR A 328 4.49 -17.57 25.82
C THR A 328 5.26 -16.35 25.32
N GLN A 329 6.44 -16.56 24.71
CA GLN A 329 7.22 -15.48 24.12
C GLN A 329 6.48 -14.77 22.98
N LYS A 330 5.77 -15.53 22.12
CA LYS A 330 4.95 -14.94 21.05
C LYS A 330 3.81 -14.09 21.62
N ILE A 331 3.17 -14.56 22.71
CA ILE A 331 2.14 -13.82 23.43
C ILE A 331 2.71 -12.51 24.01
N ASP A 332 3.90 -12.56 24.61
CA ASP A 332 4.55 -11.39 25.20
C ASP A 332 4.93 -10.35 24.15
N VAL A 333 5.40 -10.78 22.97
CA VAL A 333 5.65 -9.89 21.83
C VAL A 333 4.36 -9.17 21.40
N ILE A 334 3.24 -9.88 21.31
CA ILE A 334 1.94 -9.29 20.97
C ILE A 334 1.50 -8.26 22.01
N LYS A 335 1.49 -8.65 23.30
CA LYS A 335 1.12 -7.74 24.39
C LYS A 335 1.98 -6.49 24.42
N LYS A 336 3.31 -6.64 24.34
CA LYS A 336 4.25 -5.52 24.39
C LYS A 336 3.96 -4.49 23.29
N LYS A 337 3.72 -4.94 22.06
CA LYS A 337 3.41 -4.03 20.93
C LYS A 337 2.04 -3.37 21.08
N LEU A 338 1.02 -4.10 21.51
CA LEU A 338 -0.32 -3.54 21.74
C LEU A 338 -0.31 -2.50 22.86
N TYR A 339 0.36 -2.78 23.98
CA TYR A 339 0.44 -1.87 25.12
C TYR A 339 1.24 -0.61 24.79
N ALA A 340 2.36 -0.75 24.07
CA ALA A 340 3.11 0.42 23.62
C ALA A 340 2.28 1.31 22.69
N ALA A 341 1.44 0.73 21.83
CA ALA A 341 0.57 1.49 20.93
C ALA A 341 -0.60 2.18 21.66
N SER A 342 -1.13 1.60 22.74
CA SER A 342 -2.20 2.24 23.53
C SER A 342 -1.72 3.46 24.30
N ASP A 343 -0.45 3.49 24.71
CA ASP A 343 0.10 4.58 25.53
C ASP A 343 0.29 5.89 24.73
N VAL A 344 0.45 5.82 23.39
CA VAL A 344 0.72 6.98 22.52
C VAL A 344 -0.45 7.99 22.49
N HIS A 345 -1.65 7.60 22.89
CA HIS A 345 -2.83 8.48 22.94
C HIS A 345 -3.09 9.11 24.32
N GLY A 346 -2.27 8.85 25.35
CA GLY A 346 -2.37 9.51 26.65
C GLY A 346 -1.92 10.98 26.67
N ASP A 347 -1.16 11.43 25.66
CA ASP A 347 -0.42 12.71 25.66
C ASP A 347 -0.84 13.72 24.58
N LEU A 348 -2.03 13.57 23.98
CA LEU A 348 -2.53 14.54 22.99
C LEU A 348 -3.36 15.65 23.64
N SER A 349 -2.71 16.52 24.42
CA SER A 349 -3.10 17.93 24.48
C SER A 349 -2.76 18.57 23.13
N ILE A 350 -3.79 18.80 22.32
CA ILE A 350 -3.74 19.42 21.00
C ILE A 350 -3.09 20.81 21.11
N PRO A 351 -1.96 21.10 20.47
CA PRO A 351 -1.57 22.47 20.19
C PRO A 351 -2.44 22.97 19.03
N THR A 352 -3.16 24.07 19.28
CA THR A 352 -3.97 24.84 18.33
C THR A 352 -3.26 25.19 17.03
#